data_AF-A0A151EYU1-F1
#
_entry.id   AF-A0A151EYU1-F1
#
_cell.length_a   1.000
_cell.length_b   1.000
_cell.length_c   1.000
_cell.angle_alpha   90.00
_cell.angle_beta   90.00
_cell.angle_gamma   90.00
#
_symmetry.space_group_name_H-M   'P 1'
#
loop_
_entity.id
_entity.type
_entity.pdbx_description
1 polymer ?
#
loop_
_entity_poly.entity_id
_entity_poly.type
_entity_poly.pdbx_seq_one_letter_code
_entity_poly.pdbx_strand_id
1 'polypeptide(L)'
;MVTSITDAEGNTSHFEYDILGRVTKKINPDLTEVEAVYNDQNNYITIYDELDHYTIKYYDGIGRLTKTEWYISPTSFLTETYTYNYLDKVVTRTDPGGHVYFCEYDSHGRPIKIYNPDSTYRQVHYVDTTGTVTIVDENQHKKEYHYNRAGQLVWVKEYTDSTTYYLTQYTYDSSGNLTSFTDANGNTTFYEYDSLFGVTRVTYPDSTVETFSYDAAGNVLSRTDADGTTEFTYNAISQLLSAQYPNQTFITFGYDANGNRTLMTDPEGTTSHIYDNRNRLISETRLIDLISIL
;
A
#
# COMPACT_ATOMS: atom_id res chain seq x y z
N MET A 1 7.20 -21.01 25.76
CA MET A 1 6.27 -20.73 24.65
C MET A 1 5.06 -20.02 25.23
N VAL A 2 4.45 -19.09 24.50
CA VAL A 2 3.31 -18.29 25.01
C VAL A 2 2.03 -19.08 24.80
N THR A 3 1.49 -19.72 25.84
CA THR A 3 0.31 -20.59 25.71
C THR A 3 -1.01 -19.82 25.65
N SER A 4 -1.00 -18.54 26.01
CA SER A 4 -2.14 -17.65 25.86
C SER A 4 -1.71 -16.19 25.80
N ILE A 5 -2.47 -15.38 25.08
CA ILE A 5 -2.34 -13.93 25.05
C ILE A 5 -3.70 -13.37 25.43
N THR A 6 -3.70 -12.58 26.51
CA THR A 6 -4.86 -11.81 26.93
C THR A 6 -4.67 -10.39 26.44
N ASP A 7 -5.61 -9.91 25.64
CA ASP A 7 -5.63 -8.51 25.21
C ASP A 7 -5.93 -7.58 26.41
N ALA A 8 -5.85 -6.27 26.20
CA ALA A 8 -6.10 -5.29 27.26
C ALA A 8 -7.54 -5.34 27.80
N GLU A 9 -8.41 -6.13 27.16
CA GLU A 9 -9.83 -6.30 27.43
C GLU A 9 -10.16 -7.56 28.21
N GLY A 10 -9.16 -8.39 28.52
CA GLY A 10 -9.38 -9.67 29.18
C GLY A 10 -9.80 -10.78 28.23
N ASN A 11 -9.92 -10.52 26.92
CA ASN A 11 -10.19 -11.57 25.95
C ASN A 11 -8.90 -12.38 25.77
N THR A 12 -8.99 -13.69 25.97
CA THR A 12 -7.82 -14.54 25.96
C THR A 12 -7.85 -15.44 24.73
N SER A 13 -6.81 -15.33 23.90
CA SER A 13 -6.53 -16.33 22.86
C SER A 13 -5.58 -17.38 23.43
N HIS A 14 -5.78 -18.64 23.07
CA HIS A 14 -4.92 -19.75 23.48
C HIS A 14 -4.17 -20.31 22.28
N PHE A 15 -2.97 -20.83 22.52
CA PHE A 15 -2.08 -21.34 21.47
C PHE A 15 -1.53 -22.71 21.85
N GLU A 16 -1.59 -23.64 20.90
CA GLU A 16 -0.87 -24.90 20.98
C GLU A 16 0.31 -24.89 20.01
N TYR A 17 1.34 -25.66 20.35
CA TYR A 17 2.60 -25.68 19.63
C TYR A 17 3.06 -27.10 19.35
N ASP A 18 3.76 -27.30 18.24
CA ASP A 18 4.51 -28.53 18.01
C ASP A 18 5.87 -28.54 18.73
N ILE A 19 6.60 -29.65 18.56
CA ILE A 19 7.91 -29.88 19.18
C ILE A 19 9.00 -28.88 18.72
N LEU A 20 8.78 -28.16 17.63
CA LEU A 20 9.67 -27.12 17.12
C LEU A 20 9.23 -25.71 17.56
N GLY A 21 8.14 -25.60 18.34
CA GLY A 21 7.63 -24.35 18.87
C GLY A 21 6.81 -23.53 17.89
N ARG A 22 6.24 -24.18 16.87
CA ARG A 22 5.37 -23.53 15.87
C ARG A 22 3.92 -23.67 16.29
N VAL A 23 3.12 -22.62 16.09
CA VAL A 23 1.71 -22.59 16.50
C VAL A 23 0.89 -23.55 15.64
N THR A 24 0.41 -24.65 16.20
CA THR A 24 -0.43 -25.64 15.51
C THR A 24 -1.92 -25.39 15.68
N LYS A 25 -2.30 -24.64 16.72
CA LYS A 25 -3.69 -24.29 16.98
C LYS A 25 -3.77 -22.93 17.65
N LYS A 26 -4.71 -22.11 17.21
CA LYS A 26 -5.13 -20.88 17.88
C LYS A 26 -6.61 -21.01 18.22
N ILE A 27 -6.95 -20.77 19.47
CA ILE A 27 -8.33 -20.67 19.94
C ILE A 27 -8.58 -19.19 20.21
N ASN A 28 -9.51 -18.60 19.48
CA ASN A 28 -9.91 -17.21 19.65
C ASN A 28 -10.78 -17.04 20.91
N PRO A 29 -10.98 -15.80 21.40
CA PRO A 29 -11.77 -15.57 22.61
C PRO A 29 -13.25 -15.95 22.49
N ASP A 30 -13.79 -16.01 21.27
CA ASP A 30 -15.15 -16.47 20.98
C ASP A 30 -15.24 -18.00 20.80
N LEU A 31 -14.16 -18.72 21.12
CA LEU A 31 -13.99 -20.17 21.03
C LEU A 31 -13.93 -20.71 19.60
N THR A 32 -13.86 -19.86 18.58
CA THR A 32 -13.53 -20.30 17.23
C THR A 32 -12.05 -20.71 17.16
N GLU A 33 -11.74 -21.65 16.27
CA GLU A 33 -10.43 -22.27 16.21
C GLU A 33 -9.83 -22.15 14.81
N VAL A 34 -8.50 -22.00 14.77
CA VAL A 34 -7.70 -22.07 13.55
C VAL A 34 -6.59 -23.07 13.80
N GLU A 35 -6.47 -24.07 12.94
CA GLU A 35 -5.44 -25.10 13.05
C GLU A 35 -4.47 -25.04 11.88
N ALA A 36 -3.21 -25.36 12.13
CA ALA A 36 -2.14 -25.34 11.15
C ALA A 36 -1.22 -26.56 11.28
N VAL A 37 -0.95 -27.20 10.16
CA VAL A 37 0.03 -28.29 10.04
C VAL A 37 1.23 -27.77 9.25
N TYR A 38 2.45 -28.13 9.65
CA TYR A 38 3.68 -27.67 9.01
C TYR A 38 4.52 -28.84 8.50
N ASN A 39 5.27 -28.61 7.41
CA ASN A 39 6.33 -29.53 6.98
C ASN A 39 7.62 -29.31 7.80
N ASP A 40 8.64 -30.15 7.59
CA ASP A 40 9.92 -30.07 8.30
C ASP A 40 10.76 -28.81 7.94
N GLN A 41 10.37 -28.09 6.89
CA GLN A 41 10.98 -26.83 6.46
C GLN A 41 10.24 -25.59 6.99
N ASN A 42 9.27 -25.76 7.90
CA ASN A 42 8.47 -24.68 8.48
C ASN A 42 7.49 -24.00 7.50
N ASN A 43 7.07 -24.71 6.45
CA ASN A 43 5.98 -24.27 5.57
C ASN A 43 4.65 -24.85 6.02
N TYR A 44 3.58 -24.05 5.94
CA TYR A 44 2.20 -24.52 6.16
C TYR A 44 1.81 -25.58 5.14
N ILE A 45 1.41 -26.78 5.57
CA ILE A 45 0.80 -27.81 4.74
C ILE A 45 -0.72 -27.66 4.71
N THR A 46 -1.35 -27.56 5.88
CA THR A 46 -2.82 -27.45 5.98
C THR A 46 -3.17 -26.33 6.94
N ILE A 47 -4.18 -25.53 6.60
CA ILE A 47 -4.72 -24.48 7.46
C ILE A 47 -6.23 -24.66 7.51
N TYR A 48 -6.82 -24.77 8.70
CA TYR A 48 -8.25 -24.82 8.94
C TYR A 48 -8.74 -23.45 9.39
N ASP A 49 -9.85 -22.97 8.82
CA ASP A 49 -10.52 -21.76 9.30
C ASP A 49 -11.57 -22.07 10.37
N GLU A 50 -12.17 -21.01 10.91
CA GLU A 50 -13.19 -21.08 11.97
C GLU A 50 -14.49 -21.78 11.55
N LEU A 51 -14.66 -22.10 10.26
CA LEU A 51 -15.83 -22.75 9.66
C LEU A 51 -15.52 -24.17 9.17
N ASP A 52 -14.38 -24.75 9.58
CA ASP A 52 -13.85 -26.05 9.13
C ASP A 52 -13.54 -26.13 7.62
N HIS A 53 -13.50 -25.01 6.89
CA HIS A 53 -12.87 -25.00 5.57
C HIS A 53 -11.37 -25.13 5.76
N TYR A 54 -10.69 -25.69 4.76
CA TYR A 54 -9.25 -25.85 4.86
C TYR A 54 -8.51 -25.59 3.56
N THR A 55 -7.29 -25.11 3.69
CA THR A 55 -6.37 -24.88 2.59
C THR A 55 -5.22 -25.88 2.69
N ILE A 56 -4.95 -26.63 1.62
CA ILE A 56 -3.75 -27.46 1.51
C ILE A 56 -2.74 -26.79 0.58
N LYS A 57 -1.48 -26.71 1.00
CA LYS A 57 -0.35 -26.22 0.21
C LYS A 57 0.66 -27.33 -0.02
N TYR A 58 1.11 -27.42 -1.27
CA TYR A 58 2.06 -28.42 -1.74
C TYR A 58 3.35 -27.74 -2.16
N TYR A 59 4.48 -28.34 -1.82
CA TYR A 59 5.79 -27.79 -2.10
C TYR A 59 6.67 -28.81 -2.84
N ASP A 60 7.61 -28.32 -3.64
CA ASP A 60 8.67 -29.18 -4.18
C ASP A 60 9.77 -29.47 -3.15
N GLY A 61 10.76 -30.26 -3.53
CA GLY A 61 11.84 -30.70 -2.64
C GLY A 61 12.73 -29.59 -2.08
N ILE A 62 12.65 -28.37 -2.62
CA ILE A 62 13.37 -27.19 -2.12
C ILE A 62 12.45 -26.16 -1.48
N GLY A 63 11.17 -26.50 -1.27
CA GLY A 63 10.23 -25.70 -0.50
C GLY A 63 9.47 -24.63 -1.30
N ARG A 64 9.47 -24.68 -2.64
CA ARG A 64 8.67 -23.75 -3.47
C ARG A 64 7.24 -24.26 -3.63
N LEU A 65 6.26 -23.37 -3.51
CA LEU A 65 4.83 -23.70 -3.58
C LEU A 65 4.41 -24.17 -4.98
N THR A 66 4.09 -25.44 -5.17
CA THR A 66 3.68 -25.98 -6.48
C THR A 66 2.18 -26.02 -6.68
N LYS A 67 1.39 -26.06 -5.60
CA LYS A 67 -0.07 -26.14 -5.66
C LYS A 67 -0.71 -25.63 -4.37
N THR A 68 -1.86 -24.98 -4.50
CA THR A 68 -2.77 -24.67 -3.39
C THR A 68 -4.15 -25.23 -3.71
N GLU A 69 -4.81 -25.82 -2.72
CA GLU A 69 -6.20 -26.27 -2.80
C GLU A 69 -7.01 -25.64 -1.66
N TRP A 70 -8.12 -25.00 -1.98
CA TRP A 70 -9.05 -24.43 -0.99
C TRP A 70 -10.32 -25.26 -0.97
N TYR A 71 -10.56 -25.97 0.12
CA TYR A 71 -11.70 -26.84 0.33
C TYR A 71 -12.81 -26.09 1.05
N ILE A 72 -13.94 -25.90 0.36
CA ILE A 72 -15.19 -25.37 0.94
C ILE A 72 -16.03 -26.54 1.49
N SER A 73 -15.74 -27.76 1.04
CA SER A 73 -16.21 -29.01 1.64
C SER A 73 -15.21 -30.13 1.31
N PRO A 74 -15.32 -31.33 1.92
CA PRO A 74 -14.42 -32.45 1.63
C PRO A 74 -14.40 -32.90 0.15
N THR A 75 -15.41 -32.52 -0.63
CA THR A 75 -15.55 -32.89 -2.05
C THR A 75 -15.55 -31.70 -3.01
N SER A 76 -15.48 -30.47 -2.50
CA SER A 76 -15.53 -29.24 -3.30
C SER A 76 -14.33 -28.37 -2.98
N PHE A 77 -13.46 -28.19 -3.97
CA PHE A 77 -12.28 -27.36 -3.83
C PHE A 77 -11.96 -26.57 -5.10
N LEU A 78 -11.29 -25.45 -4.89
CA LEU A 78 -10.63 -24.66 -5.92
C LEU A 78 -9.13 -25.00 -5.89
N THR A 79 -8.46 -24.96 -7.04
CA THR A 79 -7.04 -25.30 -7.13
C THR A 79 -6.24 -24.27 -7.91
N GLU A 80 -5.05 -23.94 -7.45
CA GLU A 80 -4.09 -23.12 -8.18
C GLU A 80 -2.76 -23.86 -8.24
N THR A 81 -2.09 -23.88 -9.39
CA THR A 81 -0.83 -24.61 -9.59
C THR A 81 0.27 -23.72 -10.15
N TYR A 82 1.52 -24.07 -9.84
CA TYR A 82 2.71 -23.31 -10.19
C TYR A 82 3.81 -24.23 -10.72
N THR A 83 4.54 -23.78 -11.73
CA THR A 83 5.82 -24.38 -12.14
C THR A 83 6.93 -23.34 -12.08
N TYR A 84 8.17 -23.79 -12.03
CA TYR A 84 9.33 -22.93 -11.83
C TYR A 84 10.46 -23.25 -12.80
N ASN A 85 11.26 -22.25 -13.16
CA ASN A 85 12.53 -22.45 -13.85
C ASN A 85 13.66 -22.75 -12.85
N TYR A 86 14.89 -22.85 -13.37
CA TYR A 86 16.10 -23.09 -12.58
C TYR A 86 16.57 -21.87 -11.75
N LEU A 87 15.97 -20.69 -11.95
CA LEU A 87 16.21 -19.46 -11.18
C LEU A 87 15.13 -19.23 -10.12
N ASP A 88 14.33 -20.25 -9.80
CA ASP A 88 13.22 -20.21 -8.85
C ASP A 88 12.13 -19.18 -9.20
N LYS A 89 12.00 -18.84 -10.49
CA LYS A 89 10.93 -17.96 -10.98
C LYS A 89 9.75 -18.77 -11.50
N VAL A 90 8.54 -18.29 -11.22
CA VAL A 90 7.28 -18.93 -11.64
C VAL A 90 7.17 -18.88 -13.17
N VAL A 91 7.17 -20.04 -13.82
CA VAL A 91 7.05 -20.15 -15.28
C VAL A 91 5.61 -20.27 -15.71
N THR A 92 4.82 -21.10 -15.03
CA THR A 92 3.37 -21.19 -15.26
C THR A 92 2.61 -20.99 -13.97
N ARG A 93 1.46 -20.32 -14.06
CA ARG A 93 0.42 -20.30 -13.01
C ARG A 93 -0.89 -20.74 -13.64
N THR A 94 -1.57 -21.73 -13.07
CA THR A 94 -2.94 -22.07 -13.45
C THR A 94 -3.86 -21.65 -12.33
N ASP A 95 -4.79 -20.73 -12.60
CA ASP A 95 -5.73 -20.23 -11.59
C ASP A 95 -6.87 -21.25 -11.31
N PRO A 96 -7.71 -21.00 -10.28
CA PRO A 96 -8.88 -21.84 -9.98
C PRO A 96 -9.90 -22.03 -11.11
N GLY A 97 -9.93 -21.12 -12.08
CA GLY A 97 -10.77 -21.24 -13.28
C GLY A 97 -10.15 -22.13 -14.36
N GLY A 98 -8.93 -22.64 -14.15
CA GLY A 98 -8.19 -23.43 -15.13
C GLY A 98 -7.43 -22.59 -16.16
N HIS A 99 -7.39 -21.25 -16.00
CA HIS A 99 -6.67 -20.40 -16.93
C HIS A 99 -5.17 -20.43 -16.67
N VAL A 100 -4.39 -20.67 -17.72
CA VAL A 100 -2.94 -20.81 -17.63
C VAL A 100 -2.24 -19.52 -18.05
N TYR A 101 -1.47 -18.94 -17.14
CA TYR A 101 -0.59 -17.81 -17.38
C TYR A 101 0.84 -18.33 -17.49
N PHE A 102 1.63 -17.78 -18.40
CA PHE A 102 3.01 -18.19 -18.64
C PHE A 102 3.96 -16.99 -18.67
N CYS A 103 5.18 -17.15 -18.16
CA CYS A 103 6.17 -16.08 -18.12
C CYS A 103 7.56 -16.56 -18.57
N GLU A 104 8.16 -15.80 -19.48
CA GLU A 104 9.55 -15.94 -19.90
C GLU A 104 10.42 -14.93 -19.15
N TYR A 105 11.66 -15.29 -18.85
CA TYR A 105 12.59 -14.47 -18.08
C TYR A 105 13.92 -14.28 -18.81
N ASP A 106 14.59 -13.15 -18.56
CA ASP A 106 15.99 -12.97 -18.93
C ASP A 106 16.94 -13.71 -17.99
N SER A 107 18.25 -13.63 -18.25
CA SER A 107 19.30 -14.26 -17.42
C SER A 107 19.42 -13.68 -16.01
N HIS A 108 18.85 -12.51 -15.74
CA HIS A 108 18.78 -11.91 -14.41
C HIS A 108 17.48 -12.30 -13.67
N GLY A 109 16.64 -13.15 -14.28
CA GLY A 109 15.38 -13.60 -13.70
C GLY A 109 14.29 -12.54 -13.74
N ARG A 110 14.36 -11.57 -14.67
CA ARG A 110 13.33 -10.54 -14.88
C ARG A 110 12.38 -10.95 -16.01
N PRO A 111 11.07 -10.69 -15.89
CA PRO A 111 10.09 -11.14 -16.89
C PRO A 111 10.26 -10.37 -18.20
N ILE A 112 10.43 -11.08 -19.32
CA ILE A 112 10.54 -10.49 -20.67
C ILE A 112 9.30 -10.72 -21.53
N LYS A 113 8.49 -11.74 -21.22
CA LYS A 113 7.15 -11.93 -21.79
C LYS A 113 6.23 -12.51 -20.75
N ILE A 114 5.00 -12.00 -20.71
CA ILE A 114 3.95 -12.42 -19.79
C ILE A 114 2.72 -12.71 -20.63
N TYR A 115 2.37 -13.98 -20.73
CA TYR A 115 1.29 -14.49 -21.54
C TYR A 115 0.01 -14.63 -20.71
N ASN A 116 -1.07 -14.12 -21.29
CA ASN A 116 -2.43 -14.37 -20.86
C ASN A 116 -2.89 -15.77 -21.33
N PRO A 117 -4.01 -16.27 -20.79
CA PRO A 117 -4.56 -17.59 -21.14
C PRO A 117 -4.95 -17.74 -22.62
N ASP A 118 -5.28 -16.64 -23.29
CA ASP A 118 -5.60 -16.59 -24.71
C ASP A 118 -4.34 -16.49 -25.62
N SER A 119 -3.15 -16.68 -25.04
CA SER A 119 -1.83 -16.55 -25.68
C SER A 119 -1.45 -15.13 -26.12
N THR A 120 -2.30 -14.12 -25.87
CA THR A 120 -1.85 -12.72 -25.95
C THR A 120 -0.81 -12.46 -24.88
N TYR A 121 0.07 -11.48 -25.09
CA TYR A 121 1.16 -11.24 -24.16
C TYR A 121 1.57 -9.79 -24.08
N ARG A 122 2.06 -9.41 -22.90
CA ARG A 122 2.89 -8.24 -22.69
C ARG A 122 4.36 -8.63 -22.86
N GLN A 123 5.11 -7.83 -23.61
CA GLN A 123 6.55 -7.96 -23.75
C GLN A 123 7.27 -6.85 -22.98
N VAL A 124 8.39 -7.20 -22.34
CA VAL A 124 9.25 -6.26 -21.63
C VAL A 124 10.69 -6.41 -22.13
N HIS A 125 11.33 -5.29 -22.45
CA HIS A 125 12.72 -5.23 -22.87
C HIS A 125 13.50 -4.33 -21.93
N TYR A 126 14.57 -4.87 -21.34
CA TYR A 126 15.45 -4.16 -20.42
C TYR A 126 16.77 -3.83 -21.11
N VAL A 127 17.18 -2.56 -21.04
CA VAL A 127 18.47 -2.06 -21.53
C VAL A 127 19.25 -1.51 -20.34
N ASP A 128 19.98 -2.39 -19.65
CA ASP A 128 20.67 -2.06 -18.39
C ASP A 128 21.73 -0.97 -18.54
N THR A 129 22.38 -0.89 -19.70
CA THR A 129 23.40 0.12 -19.99
C THR A 129 22.85 1.55 -19.95
N THR A 130 21.57 1.71 -20.26
CA THR A 130 20.89 3.01 -20.23
C THR A 130 19.84 3.10 -19.13
N GLY A 131 19.51 2.01 -18.43
CA GLY A 131 18.38 1.99 -17.50
C GLY A 131 17.03 2.17 -18.21
N THR A 132 16.92 1.81 -19.48
CA THR A 132 15.67 1.92 -20.25
C THR A 132 14.88 0.62 -20.17
N VAL A 133 13.57 0.71 -19.93
CA VAL A 133 12.64 -0.41 -19.96
C VAL A 133 11.53 -0.11 -20.97
N THR A 134 11.38 -0.95 -21.97
CA THR A 134 10.28 -0.86 -22.94
C THR A 134 9.24 -1.91 -22.63
N ILE A 135 7.98 -1.52 -22.54
CA ILE A 135 6.83 -2.41 -22.39
C ILE A 135 5.95 -2.28 -23.63
N VAL A 136 5.58 -3.41 -24.21
CA VAL A 136 4.55 -3.49 -25.26
C VAL A 136 3.44 -4.38 -24.73
N ASP A 137 2.22 -3.86 -24.63
CA ASP A 137 1.07 -4.64 -24.18
C ASP A 137 0.53 -5.57 -25.28
N GLU A 138 -0.44 -6.39 -24.93
CA GLU A 138 -1.12 -7.32 -25.83
C GLU A 138 -1.78 -6.64 -27.04
N ASN A 139 -2.15 -5.37 -26.91
CA ASN A 139 -2.78 -4.54 -27.93
C ASN A 139 -1.76 -3.72 -28.75
N GLN A 140 -0.46 -3.98 -28.57
CA GLN A 140 0.66 -3.27 -29.19
C GLN A 140 0.83 -1.81 -28.74
N HIS A 141 0.21 -1.38 -27.65
CA HIS A 141 0.55 -0.09 -27.05
C HIS A 141 1.93 -0.18 -26.41
N LYS A 142 2.78 0.79 -26.74
CA LYS A 142 4.17 0.83 -26.32
C LYS A 142 4.38 1.93 -25.28
N LYS A 143 5.01 1.57 -24.16
CA LYS A 143 5.53 2.53 -23.17
C LYS A 143 7.02 2.32 -22.96
N GLU A 144 7.77 3.40 -22.82
CA GLU A 144 9.18 3.36 -22.43
C GLU A 144 9.39 4.13 -21.14
N TYR A 145 10.17 3.56 -20.25
CA TYR A 145 10.59 4.13 -18.99
C TYR A 145 12.11 4.26 -19.01
N HIS A 146 12.63 5.31 -18.42
CA HIS A 146 14.07 5.45 -18.24
C HIS A 146 14.40 5.80 -16.82
N TYR A 147 15.35 5.08 -16.25
CA TYR A 147 15.81 5.23 -14.90
C TYR A 147 17.26 5.72 -14.91
N ASN A 148 17.56 6.65 -14.00
CA ASN A 148 18.95 7.02 -13.75
C ASN A 148 19.67 5.89 -12.97
N ARG A 149 20.98 6.06 -12.72
CA ARG A 149 21.78 5.07 -11.98
C ARG A 149 21.37 4.88 -10.52
N ALA A 150 20.63 5.82 -9.93
CA ALA A 150 20.06 5.70 -8.59
C ALA A 150 18.72 4.92 -8.60
N GLY A 151 18.26 4.46 -9.77
CA GLY A 151 16.99 3.74 -9.91
C GLY A 151 15.76 4.65 -9.95
N GLN A 152 15.94 5.96 -10.10
CA GLN A 152 14.84 6.92 -10.14
C GLN A 152 14.34 7.11 -11.56
N LEU A 153 13.02 7.16 -11.74
CA LEU A 153 12.38 7.34 -13.04
C LEU A 153 12.59 8.76 -13.55
N VAL A 154 13.27 8.92 -14.68
CA VAL A 154 13.60 10.24 -15.26
C VAL A 154 12.59 10.65 -16.33
N TRP A 155 12.09 9.70 -17.13
CA TRP A 155 11.03 9.98 -18.09
C TRP A 155 10.21 8.75 -18.43
N VAL A 156 8.99 9.01 -18.88
CA VAL A 156 8.06 8.04 -19.47
C VAL A 156 7.66 8.54 -20.84
N LYS A 157 7.74 7.67 -21.85
CA LYS A 157 7.14 7.89 -23.17
C LYS A 157 5.97 6.93 -23.35
N GLU A 158 4.79 7.47 -23.60
CA GLU A 158 3.61 6.70 -23.97
C GLU A 158 3.31 6.92 -25.44
N TYR A 159 3.59 5.91 -26.26
CA TYR A 159 3.55 6.02 -27.71
C TYR A 159 2.11 5.95 -28.22
N THR A 160 1.72 6.91 -29.04
CA THR A 160 0.43 6.95 -29.76
C THR A 160 0.54 6.28 -31.13
N ASP A 161 1.74 6.20 -31.70
CA ASP A 161 2.09 5.38 -32.85
C ASP A 161 3.56 4.93 -32.77
N SER A 162 4.12 4.37 -33.84
CA SER A 162 5.52 3.91 -33.88
C SER A 162 6.59 4.98 -33.56
N THR A 163 6.24 6.26 -33.66
CA THR A 163 7.16 7.40 -33.64
C THR A 163 6.69 8.57 -32.77
N THR A 164 5.38 8.72 -32.56
CA THR A 164 4.79 9.79 -31.74
C THR A 164 4.47 9.29 -30.33
N TYR A 165 4.64 10.16 -29.34
CA TYR A 165 4.43 9.84 -27.93
C TYR A 165 4.06 11.06 -27.09
N TYR A 166 3.36 10.82 -26.00
CA TYR A 166 3.30 11.73 -24.86
C TYR A 166 4.53 11.53 -23.97
N LEU A 167 5.13 12.63 -23.51
CA LEU A 167 6.34 12.61 -22.69
C LEU A 167 6.05 13.14 -21.30
N THR A 168 6.42 12.38 -20.28
CA THR A 168 6.42 12.82 -18.89
C THR A 168 7.84 12.79 -18.36
N GLN A 169 8.27 13.81 -17.63
CA GLN A 169 9.65 13.97 -17.17
C GLN A 169 9.72 14.28 -15.67
N TYR A 170 10.80 13.82 -15.06
CA TYR A 170 11.08 13.97 -13.64
C TYR A 170 12.55 14.38 -13.48
N THR A 171 12.81 15.31 -12.57
CA THR A 171 14.17 15.67 -12.16
C THR A 171 14.32 15.53 -10.66
N TYR A 172 15.52 15.20 -10.20
CA TYR A 172 15.80 14.97 -8.79
C TYR A 172 17.05 15.72 -8.36
N ASP A 173 17.09 16.13 -7.09
CA ASP A 173 18.31 16.61 -6.45
C ASP A 173 19.25 15.44 -6.07
N SER A 174 20.41 15.77 -5.49
CA SER A 174 21.40 14.78 -5.05
C SER A 174 20.96 13.91 -3.87
N SER A 175 19.96 14.37 -3.10
CA SER A 175 19.35 13.63 -1.98
C SER A 175 18.24 12.70 -2.46
N GLY A 176 17.86 12.81 -3.74
CA GLY A 176 16.85 12.00 -4.39
C GLY A 176 15.44 12.57 -4.29
N ASN A 177 15.28 13.82 -3.89
CA ASN A 177 13.99 14.51 -3.85
C ASN A 177 13.60 14.98 -5.25
N LEU A 178 12.31 14.90 -5.59
CA LEU A 178 11.78 15.29 -6.90
C LEU A 178 11.77 16.82 -7.05
N THR A 179 12.66 17.40 -7.84
CA THR A 179 12.75 18.87 -8.02
C THR A 179 11.82 19.42 -9.10
N SER A 180 11.46 18.61 -10.10
CA SER A 180 10.47 19.00 -11.10
C SER A 180 9.72 17.80 -11.67
N PHE A 181 8.48 18.05 -12.07
CA PHE A 181 7.62 17.13 -12.78
C PHE A 181 7.01 17.85 -13.99
N THR A 182 7.23 17.33 -15.19
CA THR A 182 6.59 17.83 -16.42
C THR A 182 5.61 16.79 -16.93
N ASP A 183 4.33 17.17 -17.03
CA ASP A 183 3.27 16.28 -17.52
C ASP A 183 3.32 16.09 -19.05
N ALA A 184 2.45 15.21 -19.56
CA ALA A 184 2.31 14.93 -20.99
C ALA A 184 1.95 16.13 -21.87
N ASN A 185 1.39 17.20 -21.28
CA ASN A 185 1.01 18.44 -21.97
C ASN A 185 2.14 19.48 -21.94
N GLY A 186 3.27 19.19 -21.29
CA GLY A 186 4.39 20.11 -21.12
C GLY A 186 4.25 21.06 -19.93
N ASN A 187 3.22 20.88 -19.10
CA ASN A 187 3.05 21.68 -17.89
C ASN A 187 4.04 21.21 -16.83
N THR A 188 4.80 22.14 -16.24
CA THR A 188 5.84 21.80 -15.27
C THR A 188 5.51 22.32 -13.87
N THR A 189 5.56 21.43 -12.89
CA THR A 189 5.52 21.74 -11.46
C THR A 189 6.92 21.62 -10.88
N PHE A 190 7.33 22.61 -10.09
CA PHE A 190 8.62 22.62 -9.39
C PHE A 190 8.43 22.45 -7.89
N TYR A 191 9.39 21.80 -7.25
CA TYR A 191 9.40 21.56 -5.82
C TYR A 191 10.72 22.04 -5.22
N GLU A 192 10.63 22.77 -4.12
CA GLU A 192 11.76 23.16 -3.28
C GLU A 192 11.63 22.46 -1.94
N TYR A 193 12.77 22.14 -1.33
CA TYR A 193 12.85 21.33 -0.12
C TYR A 193 13.68 22.01 0.95
N ASP A 194 13.27 21.82 2.21
CA ASP A 194 14.14 21.92 3.36
C ASP A 194 14.83 20.57 3.59
N SER A 195 16.13 20.60 3.90
CA SER A 195 16.95 19.39 4.06
C SER A 195 16.51 18.46 5.20
N LEU A 196 15.69 18.94 6.14
CA LEU A 196 15.23 18.20 7.31
C LEU A 196 13.74 17.85 7.24
N PHE A 197 12.91 18.75 6.69
CA PHE A 197 11.45 18.70 6.92
C PHE A 197 10.58 18.40 5.69
N GLY A 198 11.11 18.46 4.47
CA GLY A 198 10.37 18.13 3.24
C GLY A 198 10.10 19.32 2.33
N VAL A 199 8.99 19.30 1.59
CA VAL A 199 8.66 20.30 0.56
C VAL A 199 8.34 21.66 1.20
N THR A 200 9.12 22.69 0.96
CA THR A 200 8.84 24.05 1.44
C THR A 200 8.05 24.88 0.44
N ARG A 201 8.13 24.54 -0.85
CA ARG A 201 7.44 25.28 -1.90
C ARG A 201 7.10 24.41 -3.09
N VAL A 202 5.91 24.60 -3.63
CA VAL A 202 5.45 24.06 -4.91
C VAL A 202 5.15 25.23 -5.84
N THR A 203 5.72 25.25 -7.03
CA THR A 203 5.37 26.23 -8.07
C THR A 203 4.69 25.51 -9.21
N TYR A 204 3.44 25.89 -9.49
CA TYR A 204 2.60 25.27 -10.52
C TYR A 204 2.84 25.88 -11.91
N PRO A 205 2.35 25.22 -12.98
CA PRO A 205 2.53 25.66 -14.36
C PRO A 205 1.96 27.05 -14.66
N ASP A 206 0.90 27.46 -13.96
CA ASP A 206 0.27 28.78 -14.06
C ASP A 206 0.98 29.86 -13.22
N SER A 207 2.15 29.53 -12.67
CA SER A 207 2.95 30.36 -11.75
C SER A 207 2.34 30.60 -10.37
N THR A 208 1.21 29.97 -10.04
CA THR A 208 0.73 29.94 -8.66
C THR A 208 1.68 29.14 -7.78
N VAL A 209 1.71 29.45 -6.48
CA VAL A 209 2.66 28.91 -5.54
C VAL A 209 1.93 28.42 -4.30
N GLU A 210 2.36 27.28 -3.79
CA GLU A 210 2.09 26.84 -2.43
C GLU A 210 3.37 26.84 -1.60
N THR A 211 3.31 27.28 -0.35
CA THR A 211 4.43 27.22 0.59
C THR A 211 4.05 26.54 1.89
N PHE A 212 5.01 25.86 2.50
CA PHE A 212 4.83 25.10 3.72
C PHE A 212 5.87 25.50 4.76
N SER A 213 5.46 25.54 6.03
CA SER A 213 6.36 25.64 7.18
C SER A 213 6.19 24.46 8.11
N TYR A 214 7.21 24.17 8.91
CA TYR A 214 7.28 22.95 9.71
C TYR A 214 7.76 23.21 11.13
N ASP A 215 7.31 22.38 12.07
CA ASP A 215 7.92 22.29 13.39
C ASP A 215 9.16 21.37 13.38
N ALA A 216 9.85 21.30 14.52
CA ALA A 216 11.05 20.48 14.65
C ALA A 216 10.80 18.96 14.58
N ALA A 217 9.55 18.51 14.66
CA ALA A 217 9.15 17.11 14.49
C ALA A 217 8.74 16.79 13.04
N GLY A 218 8.75 17.79 12.13
CA GLY A 218 8.34 17.64 10.73
C GLY A 218 6.84 17.77 10.51
N ASN A 219 6.06 18.23 11.49
CA ASN A 219 4.65 18.52 11.29
C ASN A 219 4.48 19.85 10.54
N VAL A 220 3.55 19.92 9.58
CA VAL A 220 3.27 21.15 8.83
C VAL A 220 2.61 22.16 9.76
N LEU A 221 3.27 23.27 10.07
CA LEU A 221 2.72 24.38 10.87
C LEU A 221 1.83 25.29 10.03
N SER A 222 2.20 25.56 8.78
CA SER A 222 1.38 26.39 7.90
C SER A 222 1.46 25.90 6.46
N ARG A 223 0.36 26.10 5.73
CA ARG A 223 0.26 25.97 4.28
C ARG A 223 -0.33 27.27 3.73
N THR A 224 0.38 27.92 2.84
CA THR A 224 -0.12 29.10 2.12
C THR A 224 -0.31 28.75 0.66
N ASP A 225 -1.50 28.96 0.13
CA ASP A 225 -1.84 28.79 -1.28
C ASP A 225 -2.51 30.08 -1.82
N ALA A 226 -3.12 30.02 -3.00
CA ALA A 226 -3.78 31.17 -3.62
C ALA A 226 -5.00 31.70 -2.83
N ASP A 227 -5.62 30.85 -2.00
CA ASP A 227 -6.79 31.19 -1.19
C ASP A 227 -6.39 31.75 0.20
N GLY A 228 -5.14 31.56 0.60
CA GLY A 228 -4.50 32.17 1.76
C GLY A 228 -3.75 31.16 2.62
N THR A 229 -3.51 31.52 3.89
CA THR A 229 -2.76 30.66 4.83
C THR A 229 -3.71 29.86 5.72
N THR A 230 -3.49 28.54 5.73
CA THR A 230 -4.02 27.63 6.75
C THR A 230 -2.92 27.33 7.78
N GLU A 231 -3.23 27.53 9.07
CA GLU A 231 -2.32 27.29 10.19
C GLU A 231 -2.74 26.04 10.95
N PHE A 232 -1.78 25.24 11.40
CA PHE A 232 -2.00 23.98 12.09
C PHE A 232 -1.28 23.96 13.44
N THR A 233 -1.90 23.31 14.43
CA THR A 233 -1.26 23.08 15.73
C THR A 233 -1.31 21.60 16.09
N TYR A 234 -0.32 21.14 16.85
CA TYR A 234 -0.17 19.74 17.22
C TYR A 234 0.12 19.59 18.70
N ASN A 235 -0.19 18.42 19.26
CA ASN A 235 0.29 18.05 20.57
C ASN A 235 1.73 17.49 20.50
N ALA A 236 2.30 17.15 21.66
CA ALA A 236 3.67 16.69 21.79
C ALA A 236 3.98 15.34 21.10
N ILE A 237 2.95 14.59 20.66
CA ILE A 237 3.09 13.32 19.94
C ILE A 237 2.59 13.44 18.49
N SER A 238 2.63 14.66 17.92
CA SER A 238 2.31 14.96 16.52
C SER A 238 0.86 14.67 16.10
N GLN A 239 -0.09 14.74 17.03
CA GLN A 239 -1.51 14.69 16.67
C GLN A 239 -2.05 16.11 16.45
N LEU A 240 -2.76 16.30 15.34
CA LEU A 240 -3.33 17.59 14.94
C LEU A 240 -4.40 18.03 15.93
N LEU A 241 -4.20 19.18 16.60
CA LEU A 241 -5.13 19.78 17.54
C LEU A 241 -6.05 20.82 16.89
N SER A 242 -5.56 21.58 15.91
CA SER A 242 -6.38 22.56 15.20
C SER A 242 -5.90 22.80 13.77
N ALA A 243 -6.83 23.16 12.90
CA ALA A 243 -6.57 23.76 11.59
C ALA A 243 -7.37 25.06 11.48
N GLN A 244 -6.70 26.20 11.29
CA GLN A 244 -7.31 27.52 11.10
C GLN A 244 -7.18 27.93 9.64
N TYR A 245 -8.31 28.20 8.99
CA TYR A 245 -8.40 28.54 7.58
C TYR A 245 -8.27 30.05 7.33
N PRO A 246 -7.99 30.48 6.08
CA PRO A 246 -7.82 31.90 5.74
C PRO A 246 -9.02 32.79 6.07
N ASN A 247 -10.24 32.24 6.00
CA ASN A 247 -11.48 32.90 6.38
C ASN A 247 -11.72 32.97 7.90
N GLN A 248 -10.70 32.63 8.71
CA GLN A 248 -10.71 32.57 10.17
C GLN A 248 -11.61 31.49 10.77
N THR A 249 -12.26 30.64 9.97
CA THR A 249 -12.88 29.43 10.52
C THR A 249 -11.79 28.48 10.96
N PHE A 250 -12.11 27.62 11.92
CA PHE A 250 -11.17 26.62 12.38
C PHE A 250 -11.90 25.30 12.67
N ILE A 251 -11.13 24.23 12.61
CA ILE A 251 -11.53 22.91 13.10
C ILE A 251 -10.59 22.56 14.24
N THR A 252 -11.11 22.01 15.34
CA THR A 252 -10.31 21.49 16.44
C THR A 252 -10.55 20.01 16.66
N PHE A 253 -9.58 19.35 17.27
CA PHE A 253 -9.60 17.93 17.57
C PHE A 253 -9.16 17.64 19.00
N GLY A 254 -9.78 16.62 19.59
CA GLY A 254 -9.38 16.05 20.88
C GLY A 254 -9.10 14.57 20.73
N TYR A 255 -8.17 14.06 21.53
CA TYR A 255 -7.76 12.66 21.52
C TYR A 255 -7.73 12.10 22.95
N ASP A 256 -7.96 10.80 23.07
CA ASP A 256 -7.64 10.07 24.29
C ASP A 256 -6.16 9.66 24.35
N ALA A 257 -5.76 8.99 25.43
CA ALA A 257 -4.38 8.54 25.65
C ALA A 257 -3.92 7.42 24.68
N ASN A 258 -4.86 6.70 24.06
CA ASN A 258 -4.57 5.69 23.05
C ASN A 258 -4.44 6.30 21.64
N GLY A 259 -4.76 7.59 21.52
CA GLY A 259 -4.70 8.35 20.28
C GLY A 259 -5.97 8.26 19.44
N ASN A 260 -7.08 7.76 19.99
CA ASN A 260 -8.36 7.82 19.31
C ASN A 260 -8.89 9.23 19.36
N ARG A 261 -9.42 9.73 18.24
CA ARG A 261 -10.05 11.06 18.17
C ARG A 261 -11.38 11.02 18.91
N THR A 262 -11.46 11.67 20.06
CA THR A 262 -12.66 11.76 20.91
C THR A 262 -13.53 12.96 20.60
N LEU A 263 -12.96 14.00 19.96
CA LEU A 263 -13.65 15.23 19.65
C LEU A 263 -13.23 15.78 18.28
N MET A 264 -14.19 16.34 17.56
CA MET A 264 -13.98 17.20 16.40
C MET A 264 -14.99 18.35 16.45
N THR A 265 -14.52 19.59 16.48
CA THR A 265 -15.40 20.77 16.39
C THR A 265 -15.09 21.49 15.08
N ASP A 266 -16.11 21.71 14.26
CA ASP A 266 -16.08 22.46 13.02
C ASP A 266 -17.11 23.63 13.10
N PRO A 267 -17.17 24.55 12.12
CA PRO A 267 -18.12 25.67 12.16
C PRO A 267 -19.61 25.28 12.13
N GLU A 268 -19.93 24.04 11.80
CA GLU A 268 -21.31 23.53 11.77
C GLU A 268 -21.68 22.83 13.08
N GLY A 269 -20.70 22.44 13.90
CA GLY A 269 -20.91 21.91 15.23
C GLY A 269 -19.82 20.96 15.72
N THR A 270 -20.17 20.15 16.70
CA THR A 270 -19.22 19.28 17.41
C THR A 270 -19.62 17.82 17.30
N THR A 271 -18.67 16.98 16.89
CA THR A 271 -18.80 15.52 16.86
C THR A 271 -17.94 14.92 17.97
N SER A 272 -18.52 14.05 18.79
CA SER A 272 -17.84 13.32 19.85
C SER A 272 -17.88 11.82 19.59
N HIS A 273 -16.78 11.13 19.89
CA HIS A 273 -16.62 9.69 19.73
C HIS A 273 -16.28 9.04 21.05
N ILE A 274 -16.90 7.89 21.32
CA ILE A 274 -16.58 7.02 22.44
C ILE A 274 -16.09 5.70 21.87
N TYR A 275 -14.91 5.26 22.32
CA TYR A 275 -14.32 4.00 21.91
C TYR A 275 -14.31 3.04 23.09
N ASP A 276 -14.29 1.74 22.78
CA ASP A 276 -13.85 0.75 23.74
C ASP A 276 -12.32 0.77 23.84
N ASN A 277 -11.81 -0.03 24.75
CA ASN A 277 -10.38 -0.23 24.98
C ASN A 277 -9.63 -0.92 23.81
N ARG A 278 -10.35 -1.51 22.84
CA ARG A 278 -9.80 -2.06 21.56
C ARG A 278 -9.72 -1.01 20.47
N ASN A 279 -9.97 0.27 20.80
CA ASN A 279 -10.07 1.38 19.86
C ASN A 279 -11.22 1.18 18.85
N ARG A 280 -12.23 0.37 19.17
CA ARG A 280 -13.42 0.22 18.34
C ARG A 280 -14.44 1.28 18.75
N LEU A 281 -15.03 1.94 17.77
CA LEU A 281 -16.05 2.95 18.00
C LEU A 281 -17.31 2.33 18.62
N ILE A 282 -17.69 2.79 19.81
CA ILE A 282 -18.95 2.43 20.49
C ILE A 282 -20.06 3.41 20.11
N SER A 283 -19.74 4.71 20.06
CA SER A 283 -20.74 5.77 19.88
C SER A 283 -20.15 6.97 19.16
N GLU A 284 -20.97 7.58 18.29
CA GLU A 284 -20.74 8.86 17.67
C GLU A 284 -21.95 9.76 17.96
N THR A 285 -21.71 11.01 18.38
CA THR A 285 -22.76 12.00 18.60
C THR A 285 -22.36 13.32 17.94
N ARG A 286 -23.23 13.88 17.10
CA ARG A 286 -23.04 15.22 16.50
C ARG A 286 -24.04 16.21 17.09
N LEU A 287 -23.53 17.28 17.68
CA LEU A 287 -24.27 18.47 18.09
C LEU A 287 -24.10 19.54 17.02
N ILE A 288 -25.19 20.06 16.49
CA ILE A 288 -25.18 21.10 15.46
C ILE A 288 -25.35 22.46 16.13
N ASP A 289 -24.47 23.41 15.81
CA ASP A 289 -24.62 24.78 16.28
C ASP A 289 -25.62 25.53 15.40
N LEU A 290 -26.82 25.78 15.95
CA LEU A 290 -27.97 26.39 15.26
C LEU A 290 -27.79 27.88 14.91
N ILE A 291 -26.63 28.47 15.16
CA ILE A 291 -26.40 29.92 14.94
C ILE A 291 -26.06 30.22 13.47
N SER A 292 -25.80 29.21 12.63
CA SER A 292 -25.44 29.37 11.21
C SER A 292 -26.64 29.35 10.23
N ILE A 293 -27.90 29.42 10.71
CA ILE A 293 -29.13 29.37 9.88
C ILE A 293 -29.98 30.67 9.99
N LEU A 294 -29.38 31.83 10.32
CA LEU A 294 -30.09 33.13 10.29
C LEU A 294 -29.32 34.21 9.52
#